data_AF-A0A6G3UNC0-F1
#
_entry.id   AF-A0A6G3UNC0-F1
#
_cell.length_a   1.000
_cell.length_b   1.000
_cell.length_c   1.000
_cell.angle_alpha   90.00
_cell.angle_beta   90.00
_cell.angle_gamma   90.00
#
_symmetry.space_group_name_H-M   'P 1'
#
loop_
_entity.id
_entity.type
_entity.pdbx_description
1 polymer ?
#
loop_
_entity_poly.entity_id
_entity_poly.type
_entity_poly.pdbx_seq_one_letter_code
_entity_poly.pdbx_strand_id
1 'polypeptide(L)'
;MTWIHDAYGLPDHEVNLVFARGTSLAALTAGLREMNREPLAEGEAGGWAWVVHDMVNDELEDYENVDYTRVCPPGAEVVVLVTEPCSAKGHAPDFTYLRDGKWTLHFSFEDPEQRVGDNPDYLSAELLAANLIGPDSECRAWETDPAHDCWEHDSDREERIVRAIAACFALPSPPLAPEVVAA
;
A
#
# COMPACT_ATOMS: atom_id res chain seq x y z
N MET A 1 2.80 -8.78 -11.35
CA MET A 1 1.43 -8.25 -11.16
C MET A 1 1.63 -6.89 -10.54
N THR A 2 1.34 -5.82 -11.27
CA THR A 2 1.53 -4.45 -10.79
C THR A 2 0.36 -4.08 -9.89
N TRP A 3 0.63 -3.65 -8.65
CA TRP A 3 -0.38 -3.11 -7.72
C TRP A 3 -0.30 -1.59 -7.62
N ILE A 4 0.76 -1.02 -8.18
CA ILE A 4 1.20 0.37 -7.98
C ILE A 4 0.77 1.21 -9.17
N HIS A 5 1.13 0.80 -10.39
CA HIS A 5 0.81 1.53 -11.63
C HIS A 5 -0.27 0.83 -12.45
N ASP A 6 -1.31 1.56 -12.87
CA ASP A 6 -2.40 1.13 -13.76
C ASP A 6 -3.15 -0.15 -13.32
N ALA A 7 -2.96 -0.58 -12.07
CA ALA A 7 -3.36 -1.91 -11.58
C ALA A 7 -4.87 -2.14 -11.51
N TYR A 8 -5.62 -1.04 -11.40
CA TYR A 8 -7.07 -1.07 -11.11
C TYR A 8 -7.92 -0.68 -12.33
N GLY A 9 -7.30 -0.41 -13.48
CA GLY A 9 -8.03 -0.01 -14.70
C GLY A 9 -8.78 1.32 -14.54
N LEU A 10 -8.29 2.19 -13.66
CA LEU A 10 -8.81 3.53 -13.38
C LEU A 10 -7.84 4.56 -13.97
N PRO A 11 -7.86 4.79 -15.30
CA PRO A 11 -7.01 5.80 -15.90
C PRO A 11 -7.34 7.18 -15.32
N ASP A 12 -6.33 8.01 -15.12
CA ASP A 12 -6.42 9.38 -14.60
C ASP A 12 -6.75 9.50 -13.09
N HIS A 13 -6.72 8.40 -12.33
CA HIS A 13 -6.91 8.40 -10.88
C HIS A 13 -5.63 8.05 -10.12
N GLU A 14 -5.15 8.97 -9.28
CA GLU A 14 -4.11 8.67 -8.30
C GLU A 14 -4.76 8.03 -7.07
N VAL A 15 -4.57 6.72 -6.85
CA VAL A 15 -5.37 5.96 -5.87
C VAL A 15 -4.59 5.44 -4.67
N ASN A 16 -5.34 5.22 -3.59
CA ASN A 16 -4.93 4.42 -2.45
C ASN A 16 -5.75 3.13 -2.42
N LEU A 17 -5.09 2.03 -2.08
CA LEU A 17 -5.73 0.74 -1.84
C LEU A 17 -5.72 0.43 -0.35
N VAL A 18 -6.90 0.16 0.20
CA VAL A 18 -7.11 -0.12 1.63
C VAL A 18 -7.66 -1.53 1.78
N PHE A 19 -7.06 -2.33 2.63
CA PHE A 19 -7.58 -3.61 3.10
C PHE A 19 -7.92 -3.52 4.58
N ALA A 20 -9.06 -4.08 4.99
CA ALA A 20 -9.44 -4.20 6.39
C ALA A 20 -9.85 -5.64 6.73
N ARG A 21 -9.41 -6.13 7.88
CA ARG A 21 -9.82 -7.40 8.48
C ARG A 21 -10.31 -7.13 9.89
N GLY A 22 -11.40 -7.79 10.30
CA GLY A 22 -12.09 -7.47 11.55
C GLY A 22 -13.07 -6.29 11.46
N THR A 23 -13.18 -5.66 10.30
CA THR A 23 -14.18 -4.63 9.95
C THR A 23 -14.95 -5.12 8.71
N SER A 24 -16.27 -4.92 8.66
CA SER A 24 -17.06 -5.26 7.46
C SER A 24 -16.81 -4.28 6.33
N LEU A 25 -17.03 -4.71 5.09
CA LEU A 25 -16.91 -3.80 3.94
C LEU A 25 -17.78 -2.54 4.09
N ALA A 26 -19.03 -2.69 4.53
CA ALA A 26 -19.94 -1.56 4.74
C ALA A 26 -19.44 -0.55 5.78
N ALA A 27 -18.76 -1.01 6.84
CA ALA A 27 -18.19 -0.12 7.85
C ALA A 27 -16.93 0.58 7.35
N LEU A 28 -16.08 -0.13 6.59
CA LEU A 28 -14.91 0.45 5.94
C LEU A 28 -15.31 1.57 4.97
N THR A 29 -16.28 1.30 4.09
CA THR A 29 -16.72 2.26 3.06
C THR A 29 -17.43 3.46 3.67
N ALA A 30 -18.26 3.26 4.71
CA ALA A 30 -18.87 4.36 5.44
C ALA A 30 -17.81 5.26 6.11
N GLY A 31 -16.81 4.67 6.77
CA GLY A 31 -15.76 5.43 7.44
C GLY A 31 -14.86 6.21 6.47
N LEU A 32 -14.55 5.64 5.29
CA LEU A 32 -13.83 6.35 4.23
C LEU A 32 -14.64 7.54 3.70
N ARG A 33 -15.96 7.40 3.49
CA ARG A 33 -16.85 8.50 3.11
C ARG A 33 -16.91 9.62 4.15
N GLU A 34 -16.89 9.28 5.44
CA GLU A 34 -16.77 10.29 6.53
C GLU A 34 -15.44 11.05 6.53
N MET A 35 -14.46 10.57 5.76
CA MET A 35 -13.18 11.22 5.51
C MET A 35 -13.08 11.79 4.08
N ASN A 36 -14.21 11.96 3.39
CA ASN A 36 -14.29 12.45 2.01
C ASN A 36 -13.50 11.59 1.00
N ARG A 37 -13.39 10.28 1.25
CA ARG A 37 -12.79 9.31 0.33
C ARG A 37 -13.89 8.41 -0.22
N GLU A 38 -14.38 8.73 -1.42
CA GLU A 38 -15.41 7.94 -2.08
C GLU A 38 -14.79 6.65 -2.66
N PRO A 39 -15.38 5.47 -2.40
CA PRO A 39 -14.94 4.23 -3.04
C PRO A 39 -15.12 4.27 -4.57
N LEU A 40 -14.03 4.03 -5.30
CA LEU A 40 -14.03 3.83 -6.76
C LEU A 40 -14.28 2.36 -7.11
N ALA A 41 -13.75 1.45 -6.30
CA ALA A 41 -13.97 0.02 -6.39
C ALA A 41 -13.89 -0.60 -4.99
N GLU A 42 -14.65 -1.66 -4.75
CA GLU A 42 -14.70 -2.31 -3.45
C GLU A 42 -15.11 -3.79 -3.53
N GLY A 43 -14.76 -4.57 -2.51
CA GLY A 43 -15.15 -5.98 -2.42
C GLY A 43 -14.59 -6.70 -1.19
N GLU A 44 -14.80 -8.01 -1.14
CA GLU A 44 -14.28 -8.88 -0.08
C GLU A 44 -13.57 -10.09 -0.70
N ALA A 45 -12.37 -10.42 -0.22
CA ALA A 45 -11.62 -11.59 -0.66
C ALA A 45 -10.58 -12.01 0.39
N GLY A 46 -10.39 -13.31 0.59
CA GLY A 46 -9.35 -13.82 1.49
C GLY A 46 -9.51 -13.41 2.96
N GLY A 47 -10.74 -13.07 3.40
CA GLY A 47 -11.00 -12.55 4.74
C GLY A 47 -10.70 -11.06 4.93
N TRP A 48 -10.40 -10.35 3.85
CA TRP A 48 -10.21 -8.91 3.81
C TRP A 48 -11.37 -8.24 3.06
N ALA A 49 -11.92 -7.18 3.63
CA ALA A 49 -12.61 -6.16 2.85
C ALA A 49 -11.56 -5.27 2.19
N TRP A 50 -11.79 -4.84 0.95
CA TRP A 50 -10.87 -3.95 0.25
C TRP A 50 -11.63 -2.82 -0.44
N VAL A 51 -11.00 -1.65 -0.51
CA VAL A 51 -11.51 -0.44 -1.16
C VAL A 51 -10.38 0.27 -1.88
N VAL A 52 -10.63 0.68 -3.12
CA VAL A 52 -9.81 1.63 -3.88
C VAL A 52 -10.52 2.98 -3.82
N HIS A 53 -9.79 4.05 -3.49
CA HIS A 53 -10.31 5.42 -3.49
C HIS A 53 -9.24 6.40 -3.98
N ASP A 54 -9.65 7.59 -4.43
CA ASP A 54 -8.70 8.64 -4.80
C ASP A 54 -7.84 9.06 -3.61
N MET A 55 -6.54 9.26 -3.84
CA MET A 55 -5.59 9.73 -2.83
C MET A 55 -6.04 11.09 -2.25
N VAL A 56 -6.43 11.99 -3.14
CA VAL A 56 -6.86 13.36 -2.84
C VAL A 56 -8.31 13.57 -3.28
N ASN A 57 -8.97 14.57 -2.71
CA ASN A 57 -10.29 14.99 -3.16
C ASN A 57 -10.21 16.42 -3.67
N ASP A 58 -9.93 16.57 -4.97
CA ASP A 58 -9.75 17.85 -5.65
C ASP A 58 -11.01 18.73 -5.58
N GLU A 59 -12.20 18.13 -5.67
CA GLU A 59 -13.48 18.85 -5.62
C GLU A 59 -13.68 19.59 -4.29
N LEU A 60 -13.12 19.04 -3.20
CA LEU A 60 -13.18 19.62 -1.86
C LEU A 60 -11.87 20.30 -1.44
N GLU A 61 -10.88 20.40 -2.34
CA GLU A 61 -9.53 20.89 -2.06
C GLU A 61 -8.87 20.18 -0.86
N ASP A 62 -9.19 18.90 -0.65
CA ASP A 62 -8.64 18.07 0.43
C ASP A 62 -7.42 17.30 -0.08
N TYR A 63 -6.26 17.93 0.10
CA TYR A 63 -4.94 17.40 -0.22
C TYR A 63 -4.22 16.83 1.00
N GLU A 64 -4.89 16.71 2.16
CA GLU A 64 -4.26 16.22 3.38
C GLU A 64 -4.11 14.70 3.37
N ASN A 65 -3.21 14.19 4.22
CA ASN A 65 -3.06 12.74 4.37
C ASN A 65 -4.28 12.15 5.10
N VAL A 66 -4.71 10.97 4.68
CA VAL A 66 -5.87 10.28 5.28
C VAL A 66 -5.49 9.65 6.63
N ASP A 67 -6.27 9.94 7.66
CA ASP A 67 -6.13 9.30 8.97
C ASP A 67 -6.86 7.96 9.03
N TYR A 68 -6.21 6.90 8.55
CA TYR A 68 -6.76 5.54 8.54
C TYR A 68 -6.96 4.93 9.93
N THR A 69 -6.52 5.58 11.03
CA THR A 69 -6.87 5.10 12.38
C THR A 69 -8.37 5.13 12.62
N ARG A 70 -9.09 6.03 11.93
CA ARG A 70 -10.54 6.19 12.02
C ARG A 70 -11.33 4.99 11.45
N VAL A 71 -10.71 4.16 10.61
CA VAL A 71 -11.31 2.94 10.04
C VAL A 71 -10.71 1.65 10.62
N CYS A 72 -9.88 1.76 11.65
CA CYS A 72 -9.24 0.64 12.34
C CYS A 72 -9.74 0.56 13.80
N PRO A 73 -10.94 0.00 14.07
CA PRO A 73 -11.40 -0.18 15.44
C PRO A 73 -10.54 -1.21 16.22
N PRO A 74 -10.64 -1.25 17.56
CA PRO A 74 -10.01 -2.32 18.35
C PRO A 74 -10.43 -3.71 17.86
N GLY A 75 -9.46 -4.62 17.67
CA GLY A 75 -9.67 -5.96 17.11
C GLY A 75 -9.60 -6.02 15.58
N ALA A 76 -9.41 -4.89 14.88
CA ALA A 76 -9.24 -4.85 13.44
C ALA A 76 -7.77 -4.64 13.02
N GLU A 77 -7.50 -4.98 11.77
CA GLU A 77 -6.26 -4.75 11.05
C GLU A 77 -6.56 -3.97 9.78
N VAL A 78 -5.75 -2.98 9.45
CA VAL A 78 -5.86 -2.19 8.21
C VAL A 78 -4.50 -2.13 7.53
N VAL A 79 -4.45 -2.49 6.25
CA VAL A 79 -3.28 -2.35 5.38
C VAL A 79 -3.60 -1.34 4.30
N VAL A 80 -2.72 -0.37 4.11
CA VAL A 80 -2.84 0.67 3.09
C VAL A 80 -1.62 0.64 2.18
N LEU A 81 -1.87 0.69 0.88
CA LEU A 81 -0.88 0.95 -0.15
C LEU A 81 -1.24 2.27 -0.80
N VAL A 82 -0.36 3.25 -0.68
CA VAL A 82 -0.42 4.49 -1.49
C VAL A 82 0.28 4.18 -2.79
N THR A 83 -0.47 4.15 -3.89
CA THR A 83 0.00 3.48 -5.13
C THR A 83 0.62 4.43 -6.13
N GLU A 84 0.17 5.68 -6.23
CA GLU A 84 0.71 6.62 -7.22
C GLU A 84 1.38 7.83 -6.56
N PRO A 85 2.61 8.20 -6.96
CA PRO A 85 3.24 9.42 -6.48
C PRO A 85 2.56 10.64 -7.14
N CYS A 86 1.73 11.37 -6.39
CA CYS A 86 1.17 12.62 -6.86
C CYS A 86 2.28 13.61 -7.27
N SER A 87 2.14 14.22 -8.45
CA SER A 87 3.01 15.33 -8.90
C SER A 87 2.97 16.55 -7.96
N ALA A 88 1.89 16.73 -7.20
CA ALA A 88 1.73 17.83 -6.24
C ALA A 88 2.42 17.57 -4.88
N LYS A 89 2.67 16.30 -4.51
CA LYS A 89 3.39 15.93 -3.27
C LYS A 89 4.81 15.42 -3.50
N GLY A 90 5.13 14.89 -4.68
CA GLY A 90 6.49 14.48 -5.06
C GLY A 90 7.08 13.38 -4.17
N HIS A 91 6.25 12.48 -3.64
CA HIS A 91 6.69 11.38 -2.78
C HIS A 91 6.39 10.04 -3.46
N ALA A 92 7.32 9.10 -3.35
CA ALA A 92 7.11 7.72 -3.79
C ALA A 92 5.93 7.02 -3.08
N PRO A 93 5.46 5.88 -3.63
CA PRO A 93 4.51 5.00 -2.97
C PRO A 93 4.86 4.72 -1.51
N ASP A 94 3.85 4.53 -0.68
CA ASP A 94 4.02 4.20 0.73
C ASP A 94 3.18 3.00 1.16
N PHE A 95 3.55 2.46 2.31
CA PHE A 95 2.81 1.42 2.98
C PHE A 95 2.54 1.81 4.42
N THR A 96 1.30 1.56 4.86
CA THR A 96 0.89 1.72 6.25
C THR A 96 0.16 0.46 6.73
N TYR A 97 0.52 -0.02 7.91
CA TYR A 97 -0.18 -1.08 8.63
C TYR A 97 -0.62 -0.60 10.01
N LEU A 98 -1.91 -0.77 10.27
CA LEU A 98 -2.56 -0.48 11.53
C LEU A 98 -3.14 -1.76 12.14
N ARG A 99 -3.07 -1.84 13.47
CA ARG A 99 -3.68 -2.91 14.25
C ARG A 99 -4.24 -2.34 15.54
N ASP A 100 -5.46 -2.74 15.88
CA ASP A 100 -6.15 -2.29 17.10
C ASP A 100 -6.25 -0.76 17.21
N GLY A 101 -6.42 -0.07 16.07
CA GLY A 101 -6.48 1.40 15.98
C GLY A 101 -5.15 2.12 16.15
N LYS A 102 -4.02 1.41 16.07
CA LYS A 102 -2.69 1.98 16.26
C LYS A 102 -1.81 1.80 15.04
N TRP A 103 -1.00 2.82 14.79
CA TRP A 103 0.06 2.78 13.78
C TRP A 103 1.13 1.76 14.18
N THR A 104 1.13 0.62 13.48
CA THR A 104 2.05 -0.48 13.79
C THR A 104 3.32 -0.38 12.96
N LEU A 105 3.19 -0.13 11.65
CA LEU A 105 4.31 -0.02 10.72
C LEU A 105 3.97 0.95 9.60
N HIS A 106 4.89 1.85 9.25
CA HIS A 106 4.82 2.69 8.07
C HIS A 106 6.21 2.86 7.45
N PHE A 107 6.30 2.88 6.12
CA PHE A 107 7.51 3.26 5.37
C PHE A 107 7.19 3.68 3.94
N SER A 108 8.06 4.52 3.37
CA SER A 108 8.08 4.85 1.94
C SER A 108 8.82 3.78 1.15
N PHE A 109 8.39 3.52 -0.09
CA PHE A 109 9.06 2.59 -0.99
C PHE A 109 10.42 3.11 -1.45
N GLU A 110 10.68 4.42 -1.35
CA GLU A 110 12.00 5.02 -1.57
C GLU A 110 13.05 4.47 -0.61
N ASP A 111 12.67 4.28 0.65
CA ASP A 111 13.58 3.81 1.70
C ASP A 111 12.83 2.90 2.70
N PRO A 112 12.72 1.60 2.39
CA PRO A 112 12.10 0.63 3.28
C PRO A 112 12.94 0.37 4.52
N GLU A 113 14.14 0.95 4.68
CA GLU A 113 14.91 0.89 5.93
C GLU A 113 14.43 1.90 6.97
N GLN A 114 13.85 3.03 6.53
CA GLN A 114 13.28 4.06 7.40
C GLN A 114 11.84 3.74 7.83
N ARG A 115 11.70 2.64 8.57
CA ARG A 115 10.42 2.18 9.12
C ARG A 115 10.10 2.84 10.46
N VAL A 116 8.83 3.21 10.65
CA VAL A 116 8.32 3.81 11.90
C VAL A 116 7.04 3.12 12.38
N GLY A 117 6.66 3.33 13.65
CA GLY A 117 5.43 2.79 14.25
C GLY A 117 5.68 2.04 15.57
N ASP A 118 4.62 1.45 16.13
CA ASP A 118 4.70 0.68 17.38
C ASP A 118 5.50 -0.64 17.23
N ASN A 119 5.58 -1.18 16.02
CA ASN A 119 6.41 -2.34 15.68
C ASN A 119 7.02 -2.18 14.27
N PRO A 120 8.09 -1.37 14.14
CA PRO A 120 8.69 -1.06 12.84
C PRO A 120 9.39 -2.28 12.18
N ASP A 121 9.59 -3.36 12.93
CA ASP A 121 10.23 -4.59 12.43
C ASP A 121 9.23 -5.68 12.00
N TYR A 122 7.93 -5.38 11.99
CA TYR A 122 6.88 -6.35 11.68
C TYR A 122 7.09 -7.08 10.35
N LEU A 123 7.62 -6.39 9.34
CA LEU A 123 7.85 -6.90 7.98
C LEU A 123 9.34 -7.18 7.69
N SER A 124 10.23 -7.05 8.69
CA SER A 124 11.68 -7.10 8.45
C SER A 124 12.13 -8.44 7.87
N ALA A 125 11.51 -9.56 8.26
CA ALA A 125 11.89 -10.88 7.76
C ALA A 125 11.56 -11.04 6.26
N GLU A 126 10.39 -10.56 5.84
CA GLU A 126 9.93 -10.61 4.46
C GLU A 126 10.72 -9.63 3.57
N LEU A 127 11.01 -8.43 4.06
CA LEU A 127 11.85 -7.45 3.36
C LEU A 127 13.30 -7.96 3.18
N LEU A 128 13.88 -8.59 4.21
CA LEU A 128 15.19 -9.24 4.12
C LEU A 128 15.18 -10.38 3.10
N ALA A 129 14.16 -11.25 3.17
CA ALA A 129 14.04 -12.38 2.24
C ALA A 129 13.86 -11.93 0.78
N ALA A 130 13.29 -10.75 0.55
CA ALA A 130 13.13 -10.14 -0.76
C ALA A 130 14.36 -9.33 -1.23
N ASN A 131 15.46 -9.31 -0.45
CA ASN A 131 16.66 -8.53 -0.68
C ASN A 131 16.37 -7.02 -0.86
N LEU A 132 15.46 -6.49 -0.04
CA LEU A 132 15.04 -5.07 -0.07
C LEU A 132 15.71 -4.23 1.02
N ILE A 133 16.22 -4.87 2.07
CA ILE A 133 16.92 -4.24 3.19
C ILE A 133 18.14 -5.08 3.58
N GLY A 134 19.08 -4.47 4.30
CA GLY A 134 20.24 -5.17 4.85
C GLY A 134 21.47 -5.15 3.93
N PRO A 135 22.60 -5.73 4.35
CA PRO A 135 23.90 -5.50 3.72
C PRO A 135 24.03 -6.03 2.29
N ASP A 136 23.15 -6.95 1.88
CA ASP A 136 23.14 -7.59 0.56
C ASP A 136 22.10 -6.96 -0.40
N SER A 137 21.30 -5.99 0.08
CA SER A 137 20.28 -5.30 -0.74
C SER A 137 20.85 -4.23 -1.66
N GLU A 138 22.06 -3.74 -1.38
CA GLU A 138 22.73 -2.77 -2.23
C GLU A 138 23.35 -3.44 -3.46
N CYS A 139 23.09 -2.90 -4.64
CA CYS A 139 23.85 -3.29 -5.82
C CYS A 139 25.31 -2.82 -5.66
N ARG A 140 26.24 -3.76 -5.48
CA ARG A 140 27.69 -3.48 -5.38
C ARG A 140 28.45 -3.67 -6.69
N ALA A 141 27.76 -3.95 -7.79
CA ALA A 141 28.42 -4.19 -9.07
C ALA A 141 29.20 -2.97 -9.57
N TRP A 142 28.77 -1.74 -9.22
CA TRP A 142 29.50 -0.49 -9.49
C TRP A 142 30.90 -0.45 -8.85
N GLU A 143 31.16 -1.20 -7.76
CA GLU A 143 32.48 -1.25 -7.12
C GLU A 143 33.52 -1.95 -8.00
N THR A 144 33.08 -2.82 -8.92
CA THR A 144 33.96 -3.64 -9.76
C THR A 144 33.79 -3.40 -11.27
N ASP A 145 32.68 -2.80 -11.67
CA ASP A 145 32.38 -2.44 -13.04
C ASP A 145 31.85 -0.98 -13.13
N PRO A 146 32.71 -0.03 -13.55
CA PRO A 146 32.32 1.37 -13.72
C PRO A 146 31.26 1.62 -14.80
N ALA A 147 30.98 0.64 -15.67
CA ALA A 147 29.93 0.70 -16.68
C ALA A 147 28.63 0.05 -16.22
N HIS A 148 28.59 -0.50 -15.00
CA HIS A 148 27.39 -1.11 -14.45
C HIS A 148 26.32 -0.04 -14.19
N ASP A 149 25.18 -0.21 -14.84
CA ASP A 149 24.01 0.62 -14.62
C ASP A 149 23.13 -0.05 -13.55
N CYS A 150 23.14 0.50 -12.33
CA CYS A 150 22.37 -0.03 -11.20
C CYS A 150 20.84 0.01 -11.43
N TRP A 151 20.37 0.70 -12.49
CA TRP A 151 18.95 0.80 -12.84
C TRP A 151 18.24 -0.56 -12.96
N GLU A 152 18.93 -1.62 -13.40
CA GLU A 152 18.32 -2.95 -13.48
C GLU A 152 17.93 -3.51 -12.10
N HIS A 153 18.69 -3.18 -11.04
CA HIS A 153 18.43 -3.64 -9.67
C HIS A 153 17.24 -2.92 -9.01
N ASP A 154 16.93 -1.71 -9.47
CA ASP A 154 15.83 -0.90 -8.94
C ASP A 154 14.54 -1.05 -9.75
N SER A 155 14.62 -1.56 -10.99
CA SER A 155 13.48 -1.68 -11.90
C SER A 155 12.31 -2.54 -11.38
N ASP A 156 12.58 -3.51 -10.50
CA ASP A 156 11.58 -4.41 -9.91
C ASP A 156 11.33 -4.16 -8.41
N ARG A 157 11.96 -3.14 -7.83
CA ARG A 157 11.99 -2.91 -6.38
C ARG A 157 10.59 -2.73 -5.79
N GLU A 158 9.77 -1.89 -6.40
CA GLU A 158 8.38 -1.68 -5.96
C GLU A 158 7.55 -2.97 -6.04
N GLU A 159 7.73 -3.77 -7.11
CA GLU A 159 7.05 -5.06 -7.24
C GLU A 159 7.50 -6.05 -6.16
N ARG A 160 8.80 -6.09 -5.82
CA ARG A 160 9.31 -6.91 -4.71
C ARG A 160 8.75 -6.47 -3.36
N ILE A 161 8.64 -5.16 -3.10
CA ILE A 161 8.03 -4.61 -1.88
C ILE A 161 6.59 -5.07 -1.76
N VAL A 162 5.78 -4.85 -2.80
CA VAL A 162 4.37 -5.27 -2.81
C VAL A 162 4.23 -6.78 -2.61
N ARG A 163 5.09 -7.59 -3.25
CA ARG A 163 5.06 -9.04 -3.06
C ARG A 163 5.38 -9.43 -1.62
N ALA A 164 6.35 -8.79 -0.98
CA ALA A 164 6.68 -9.02 0.42
C ALA A 164 5.50 -8.65 1.34
N ILE A 165 4.87 -7.51 1.11
CA ILE A 165 3.67 -7.07 1.85
C ILE A 165 2.53 -8.06 1.64
N ALA A 166 2.16 -8.36 0.40
CA ALA A 166 1.05 -9.25 0.08
C ALA A 166 1.26 -10.65 0.65
N ALA A 167 2.50 -11.16 0.65
CA ALA A 167 2.84 -12.46 1.26
C ALA A 167 2.70 -12.44 2.78
N CYS A 168 3.18 -11.39 3.46
CA CYS A 168 3.09 -11.27 4.92
C CYS A 168 1.64 -11.26 5.42
N PHE A 169 0.76 -10.51 4.73
CA PHE A 169 -0.64 -10.34 5.14
C PHE A 169 -1.62 -11.31 4.46
N ALA A 170 -1.13 -12.13 3.52
CA ALA A 170 -1.94 -12.97 2.64
C ALA A 170 -3.05 -12.16 1.93
N LEU A 171 -2.68 -11.01 1.37
CA LEU A 171 -3.63 -10.11 0.69
C LEU A 171 -4.16 -10.74 -0.61
N PRO A 172 -5.43 -10.51 -0.97
CA PRO A 172 -5.93 -10.89 -2.28
C PRO A 172 -5.27 -10.04 -3.37
N SER A 173 -5.01 -10.63 -4.55
CA SER A 173 -4.27 -9.98 -5.63
C SER A 173 -5.18 -9.40 -6.72
N PRO A 174 -4.76 -8.32 -7.41
CA PRO A 174 -5.44 -7.80 -8.58
C PRO A 174 -5.55 -8.81 -9.75
N PRO A 175 -6.56 -8.69 -10.64
CA PRO A 175 -7.61 -7.69 -10.59
C PRO A 175 -8.59 -7.98 -9.45
N LEU A 176 -8.74 -6.99 -8.56
CA LEU A 176 -9.72 -7.00 -7.50
C LEU A 176 -11.04 -6.65 -8.18
N ALA A 177 -11.70 -7.66 -8.74
CA ALA A 177 -12.97 -7.46 -9.41
C ALA A 177 -14.08 -7.31 -8.35
N PRO A 178 -15.04 -6.38 -8.53
CA PRO A 178 -16.28 -6.44 -7.78
C PRO A 178 -16.92 -7.80 -8.06
N GLU A 179 -17.36 -8.51 -7.02
CA GLU A 179 -18.30 -9.61 -7.24
C GLU A 179 -19.52 -9.00 -7.95
N VAL A 180 -19.70 -9.32 -9.24
CA VAL A 180 -20.92 -9.01 -9.95
C VAL A 180 -22.01 -9.85 -9.29
N VAL A 181 -22.71 -9.26 -8.32
CA VAL A 181 -23.96 -9.82 -7.83
C VAL A 181 -24.94 -9.71 -8.99
N ALA A 182 -25.05 -10.79 -9.78
CA ALA A 182 -26.07 -10.91 -10.79
C ALA A 182 -27.43 -10.74 -10.10
N ALA A 183 -28.16 -9.70 -10.53
CA ALA A 183 -29.53 -9.44 -10.11
C ALA A 183 -30.50 -10.55 -10.56
#